data_AF-A0A1X0XN49-F1
#
_entry.id   AF-A0A1X0XN49-F1
#
_cell.length_a   1.000
_cell.length_b   1.000
_cell.length_c   1.000
_cell.angle_alpha   90.00
_cell.angle_beta   90.00
_cell.angle_gamma   90.00
#
_symmetry.space_group_name_H-M   'P 1'
#
loop_
_entity.id
_entity.type
_entity.pdbx_description
1 polymer ?
#
loop_
_entity_poly.entity_id
_entity_poly.type
_entity_poly.pdbx_seq_one_letter_code
_entity_poly.pdbx_strand_id
1 'polypeptide(L)'
;MREYAYLNEYVSLQLDSGKCTGCGLCQQVCPHAVLRVEDGKARIDARERCMECGACAKNCAFDALKVEAGVGCASAIIYGWLTGKEASCDCSGGC
;
A
#
# COMPACT_ATOMS: atom_id res chain seq x y z
N MET A 1 9.08 -13.56 -19.28
CA MET A 1 8.72 -13.52 -17.85
C MET A 1 7.36 -12.87 -17.79
N ARG A 2 6.29 -13.59 -17.42
CA ARG A 2 4.93 -13.01 -17.41
C ARG A 2 4.87 -11.99 -16.29
N GLU A 3 4.66 -10.75 -16.68
CA GLU A 3 4.54 -9.59 -15.82
C GLU A 3 3.26 -9.75 -14.99
N TYR A 4 3.40 -10.14 -13.73
CA TYR A 4 2.28 -10.36 -12.81
C TYR A 4 1.67 -9.01 -12.38
N ALA A 5 1.09 -8.29 -13.34
CA ALA A 5 0.42 -7.00 -13.16
C ALA A 5 -1.04 -7.17 -12.69
N TYR A 6 -1.27 -7.96 -11.64
CA TYR A 6 -2.61 -8.51 -11.38
C TYR A 6 -3.54 -7.69 -10.47
N LEU A 7 -3.14 -6.57 -9.87
CA LEU A 7 -3.96 -5.95 -8.80
C LEU A 7 -3.99 -4.41 -8.79
N ASN A 8 -3.77 -3.71 -9.91
CA ASN A 8 -3.71 -2.24 -9.91
C ASN A 8 -5.00 -1.58 -9.36
N GLU A 9 -6.17 -2.20 -9.55
CA GLU A 9 -7.46 -1.70 -9.03
C GLU A 9 -7.68 -1.92 -7.52
N TYR A 10 -6.87 -2.75 -6.86
CA TYR A 10 -7.07 -3.14 -5.46
C TYR A 10 -5.98 -2.66 -4.51
N VAL A 11 -4.93 -2.00 -5.02
CA VAL A 11 -3.84 -1.48 -4.19
C VAL A 11 -4.28 -0.17 -3.52
N SER A 12 -4.36 -0.17 -2.19
CA SER A 12 -4.77 0.96 -1.35
C SER A 12 -3.74 2.10 -1.23
N LEU A 13 -2.53 1.94 -1.78
CA LEU A 13 -1.45 2.91 -1.66
C LEU A 13 -1.88 4.31 -2.16
N GLN A 14 -1.73 5.35 -1.34
CA GLN A 14 -2.03 6.73 -1.70
C GLN A 14 -0.88 7.65 -1.31
N LEU A 15 -0.61 8.66 -2.13
CA LEU A 15 0.40 9.68 -1.91
C LEU A 15 -0.23 11.07 -1.96
N ASP A 16 -0.05 11.84 -0.89
CA ASP A 16 -0.36 13.26 -0.80
C ASP A 16 0.90 14.08 -1.10
N SER A 17 0.98 14.60 -2.33
CA SER A 17 2.09 15.43 -2.79
C SER A 17 2.21 16.77 -2.05
N GLY A 18 1.13 17.25 -1.43
CA GLY A 18 1.12 18.47 -0.61
C GLY A 18 1.89 18.31 0.69
N LYS A 19 1.84 17.12 1.29
CA LYS A 19 2.58 16.77 2.51
C LYS A 19 3.98 16.21 2.26
N CYS A 20 4.23 15.68 1.07
CA CYS A 20 5.52 15.10 0.73
C CYS A 20 6.63 16.15 0.73
N THR A 21 7.74 15.91 1.43
CA THR A 21 8.92 16.82 1.44
C THR A 21 10.05 16.35 0.54
N GLY A 22 9.92 15.19 -0.11
CA GLY A 22 10.97 14.63 -0.97
C GLY A 22 12.12 13.95 -0.23
N CYS A 23 11.98 13.63 1.06
CA CYS A 23 13.08 13.09 1.88
C CYS A 23 13.64 11.72 1.44
N GLY A 24 12.97 10.99 0.54
CA GLY A 24 13.49 9.73 -0.02
C GLY A 24 13.31 8.48 0.83
N LEU A 25 12.91 8.59 2.09
CA LEU A 25 12.84 7.43 2.98
C LEU A 25 11.87 6.35 2.47
N CYS A 26 10.75 6.76 1.88
CA CYS A 26 9.77 5.84 1.27
C CYS A 26 10.33 5.01 0.11
N GLN A 27 11.25 5.59 -0.69
CA GLN A 27 11.97 4.88 -1.76
C GLN A 27 12.97 3.88 -1.16
N GLN A 28 13.67 4.26 -0.10
CA GLN A 28 14.68 3.40 0.56
C GLN A 28 14.07 2.17 1.24
N VAL A 29 12.92 2.34 1.90
CA VAL A 29 12.28 1.25 2.66
C VAL A 29 11.37 0.36 1.81
N CYS A 30 11.10 0.72 0.55
CA CYS A 30 10.23 -0.07 -0.32
C CYS A 30 11.03 -1.23 -0.95
N PRO A 31 10.78 -2.49 -0.56
CA PRO A 31 11.56 -3.62 -1.08
C PRO A 31 11.27 -3.91 -2.56
N HIS A 32 10.17 -3.36 -3.08
CA HIS A 32 9.66 -3.61 -4.44
C HIS A 32 9.85 -2.40 -5.37
N ALA A 33 10.54 -1.34 -4.90
CA ALA A 33 10.80 -0.11 -5.65
C ALA A 33 9.53 0.53 -6.27
N VAL A 34 8.41 0.50 -5.54
CA VAL A 34 7.11 1.07 -5.98
C VAL A 34 7.14 2.61 -6.02
N LEU A 35 7.98 3.21 -5.19
CA LEU A 35 8.06 4.66 -5.00
C LEU A 35 9.43 5.16 -5.46
N ARG A 36 9.44 6.29 -6.17
CA ARG A 36 10.64 6.99 -6.60
C ARG A 36 10.55 8.46 -6.24
N VAL A 37 11.66 9.09 -5.88
CA VAL A 37 11.74 10.54 -5.69
C VAL A 37 12.34 11.19 -6.92
N GLU A 38 11.57 12.10 -7.53
CA GLU A 38 11.93 12.89 -8.70
C GLU A 38 11.43 14.32 -8.49
N ASP A 39 12.17 15.32 -8.96
CA ASP A 39 11.83 16.74 -8.82
C ASP A 39 11.53 17.16 -7.36
N GLY A 40 12.21 16.54 -6.40
CA GLY A 40 12.01 16.82 -4.97
C GLY A 40 10.69 16.30 -4.39
N LYS A 41 9.98 15.40 -5.07
CA LYS A 41 8.75 14.77 -4.58
C LYS A 41 8.74 13.27 -4.85
N ALA A 42 8.08 12.52 -3.98
CA ALA A 42 7.80 11.12 -4.26
C ALA A 42 6.79 11.00 -5.42
N ARG A 43 6.86 9.89 -6.15
CA ARG A 43 5.93 9.44 -7.19
C ARG A 43 5.73 7.93 -7.04
N ILE A 44 4.54 7.45 -7.39
CA ILE A 44 4.23 6.01 -7.43
C ILE A 44 4.52 5.55 -8.87
N ASP A 45 5.55 4.73 -9.03
CA ASP A 45 6.10 4.32 -10.34
C ASP A 45 5.56 2.95 -10.78
N ALA A 46 5.44 2.01 -9.84
CA ALA A 46 5.02 0.64 -10.10
C ALA A 46 3.97 0.18 -9.08
N ARG A 47 2.79 0.81 -9.10
CA ARG A 47 1.70 0.59 -8.13
C ARG A 47 1.32 -0.89 -8.02
N GLU A 48 1.26 -1.59 -9.15
CA GLU A 48 0.92 -3.01 -9.27
C GLU A 48 1.89 -3.94 -8.54
N ARG A 49 3.09 -3.47 -8.20
CA ARG A 49 4.09 -4.21 -7.41
C ARG A 49 3.95 -4.01 -5.91
N CYS A 50 3.04 -3.14 -5.47
CA CYS A 50 2.80 -2.89 -4.07
C CYS A 50 2.15 -4.12 -3.42
N MET A 51 2.86 -4.71 -2.47
CA MET A 51 2.35 -5.81 -1.64
C MET A 51 1.68 -5.33 -0.34
N GLU A 52 1.36 -4.03 -0.25
CA GLU A 52 0.68 -3.42 0.90
C GLU A 52 1.38 -3.69 2.25
N CYS A 53 2.72 -3.72 2.27
CA CYS A 53 3.48 -4.02 3.50
C CYS A 53 3.48 -2.89 4.56
N GLY A 54 3.04 -1.68 4.21
CA GLY A 54 3.00 -0.54 5.15
C GLY A 54 4.34 0.13 5.44
N ALA A 55 5.47 -0.37 4.93
CA ALA A 55 6.80 0.17 5.27
C ALA A 55 6.95 1.65 4.93
N CYS A 56 6.44 2.08 3.77
CA CYS A 56 6.54 3.46 3.33
C CYS A 56 5.70 4.42 4.20
N ALA A 57 4.47 4.05 4.56
CA ALA A 57 3.61 4.84 5.43
C ALA A 57 4.18 4.94 6.85
N LYS A 58 4.63 3.82 7.44
CA LYS A 58 5.24 3.80 8.78
C LYS A 58 6.47 4.68 8.93
N ASN A 59 7.22 4.89 7.86
CA ASN A 59 8.45 5.68 7.86
C ASN A 59 8.23 7.12 7.35
N CYS A 60 7.02 7.49 6.94
CA CYS A 60 6.76 8.85 6.50
C CYS A 60 6.48 9.76 7.70
N ALA A 61 7.48 10.51 8.15
CA ALA A 61 7.32 11.48 9.25
C ALA A 61 6.34 12.64 8.96
N PHE A 62 5.81 12.73 7.73
CA PHE A 62 4.93 13.80 7.27
C PHE A 62 3.52 13.31 6.92
N ASP A 63 3.21 12.03 7.16
CA ASP A 63 1.92 11.40 6.83
C ASP A 63 1.50 11.62 5.36
N ALA A 64 2.49 11.67 4.46
CA ALA A 64 2.26 11.87 3.03
C ALA A 64 1.84 10.57 2.32
N LEU A 65 2.03 9.40 2.94
CA LEU A 65 1.71 8.10 2.37
C LEU A 65 0.72 7.35 3.24
N LYS A 66 -0.28 6.74 2.61
CA LYS A 66 -1.24 5.84 3.24
C LYS A 66 -1.28 4.52 2.49
N VAL A 67 -1.45 3.42 3.21
CA VAL A 67 -1.68 2.09 2.66
C VAL A 67 -2.33 1.24 3.76
N GLU A 68 -3.35 0.48 3.40
CA GLU A 68 -4.00 -0.46 4.29
C GLU A 68 -3.10 -1.69 4.41
N ALA A 69 -2.29 -1.75 5.48
CA ALA A 69 -1.27 -2.77 5.60
C ALA A 69 -1.85 -4.13 6.01
N GLY A 70 -1.54 -5.19 5.25
CA GLY A 70 -2.00 -6.54 5.54
C GLY A 70 -2.05 -7.42 4.28
N VAL A 71 -2.70 -8.58 4.36
CA VAL A 71 -2.99 -9.42 3.16
C VAL A 71 -4.21 -8.91 2.38
N GLY A 72 -4.62 -7.66 2.61
CA GLY A 72 -5.77 -7.01 1.97
C GLY A 72 -7.08 -7.82 2.05
N CYS A 73 -7.82 -7.83 0.94
CA CYS A 73 -9.08 -8.55 0.76
C CYS A 73 -8.94 -10.08 0.90
N ALA A 74 -7.73 -10.62 0.73
CA ALA A 74 -7.51 -12.06 0.81
C ALA A 74 -7.81 -12.60 2.20
N SER A 75 -7.50 -11.83 3.27
CA SER A 75 -7.91 -12.21 4.64
C SER A 75 -9.43 -12.29 4.77
N ALA A 76 -10.16 -11.30 4.26
CA ALA A 76 -11.61 -11.27 4.36
C ALA A 76 -12.26 -12.41 3.56
N ILE A 77 -11.73 -12.72 2.37
CA ILE A 77 -12.19 -13.85 1.54
C ILE A 77 -11.89 -15.19 2.23
N ILE A 78 -10.67 -15.38 2.73
CA ILE A 78 -10.27 -16.60 3.46
C ILE A 78 -11.14 -16.77 4.71
N TYR A 79 -11.35 -15.69 5.47
CA TYR A 79 -12.21 -15.69 6.64
C TYR A 79 -13.67 -16.02 6.30
N GLY A 80 -14.20 -15.45 5.21
CA GLY A 80 -15.54 -15.75 4.73
C GLY A 80 -15.69 -17.22 4.32
N TRP A 81 -14.67 -17.80 3.66
CA TRP A 81 -14.64 -19.23 3.34
C TRP A 81 -14.57 -20.11 4.59
N LEU A 82 -13.82 -19.71 5.62
CA LEU A 82 -13.66 -20.48 6.86
C LEU A 82 -14.89 -20.39 7.77
N THR A 83 -15.55 -19.24 7.82
CA THR A 83 -16.61 -18.95 8.81
C THR A 83 -18.01 -18.92 8.24
N GLY A 84 -18.15 -18.95 6.90
CA GLY A 84 -19.43 -18.81 6.20
C GLY A 84 -20.06 -17.41 6.33
N LYS A 85 -19.33 -16.42 6.85
CA LYS A 85 -19.77 -15.02 6.97
C LYS A 85 -19.38 -14.24 5.71
N GLU A 86 -20.12 -13.18 5.40
CA GLU A 86 -19.78 -12.29 4.29
C GLU A 86 -18.43 -11.59 4.56
N ALA A 87 -17.60 -11.51 3.52
CA ALA A 87 -16.35 -10.78 3.56
C ALA A 87 -16.66 -9.27 3.64
N SER A 88 -16.57 -8.68 4.82
CA SER A 88 -16.69 -7.24 5.01
C SER A 88 -15.32 -6.59 5.20
N CYS A 89 -15.08 -5.50 4.49
CA CYS A 89 -13.92 -4.62 4.68
C CYS A 89 -14.16 -3.58 5.80
N ASP A 90 -15.17 -3.80 6.64
CA ASP A 90 -15.53 -2.87 7.69
C ASP A 90 -14.57 -3.04 8.87
N CYS A 91 -13.51 -2.22 8.89
CA CYS A 91 -12.55 -2.12 9.98
C CYS A 91 -13.11 -1.38 11.22
N SER A 92 -14.42 -1.42 11.46
CA SER A 92 -15.06 -0.90 12.68
C SER A 92 -14.98 -1.88 13.87
N GLY A 93 -14.42 -3.08 13.69
CA GLY A 93 -14.00 -3.98 14.76
C GLY A 93 -12.51 -3.84 15.02
N GLY A 94 -12.14 -3.26 16.16
CA GLY A 94 -10.78 -2.85 16.50
C GLY A 94 -9.71 -3.96 16.54
N CYS A 95 -8.47 -3.48 16.70
CA CYS A 95 -7.23 -4.22 16.84
C CYS A 95 -7.30 -5.43 17.79
#